data_AF-A0A7H0VDR0-F1
#
_entry.id   AF-A0A7H0VDR0-F1
#
_cell.length_a   1.000
_cell.length_b   1.000
_cell.length_c   1.000
_cell.angle_alpha   90.00
_cell.angle_beta   90.00
_cell.angle_gamma   90.00
#
_symmetry.space_group_name_H-M   'P 1'
#
loop_
_entity.id
_entity.type
_entity.pdbx_description
1 polymer ?
#
loop_
_entity_poly.entity_id
_entity_poly.type
_entity_poly.pdbx_seq_one_letter_code
_entity_poly.pdbx_strand_id
1 'polypeptide(L)'
;MATKRNRKLYWLLGSSMILWLAHFLLGTGFETEIGIWLKAMSYLFLIGTWGSFIIFRLKKNRLAYRITLLLNSFLLVSSILLLSLWGLIEEHNSQRSEIEKISSCEMAEKQFKIDLKNDDLKYFTFGIAADEMETIYLRTRYDLEVWHMGCLFDSNLICYNDLVRKHLKMNEETSTRLE
;
A
#
# COMPACT_ATOMS: atom_id res chain seq x y z
N MET A 1 -31.05 -32.18 13.76
CA MET A 1 -30.14 -32.41 12.63
C MET A 1 -30.04 -31.16 11.76
N ALA A 2 -28.90 -30.46 11.76
CA ALA A 2 -28.66 -29.37 10.82
C ALA A 2 -28.45 -29.97 9.41
N THR A 3 -29.33 -29.66 8.47
CA THR A 3 -29.22 -30.13 7.08
C THR A 3 -27.92 -29.63 6.46
N LYS A 4 -27.31 -30.41 5.54
CA LYS A 4 -26.05 -30.14 4.83
C LYS A 4 -25.95 -28.70 4.25
N ARG A 5 -27.11 -28.08 3.98
CA ARG A 5 -27.29 -26.69 3.54
C ARG A 5 -26.88 -25.64 4.58
N ASN A 6 -27.14 -25.88 5.86
CA ASN A 6 -26.79 -24.96 6.94
C ASN A 6 -25.27 -24.91 7.17
N ARG A 7 -24.55 -26.02 6.93
CA ARG A 7 -23.10 -26.09 7.11
C ARG A 7 -22.34 -25.13 6.18
N LYS A 8 -22.74 -25.00 4.91
CA LYS A 8 -22.15 -24.04 3.96
C LYS A 8 -22.37 -22.58 4.38
N LEU A 9 -23.53 -22.29 4.97
CA LEU A 9 -23.87 -20.94 5.42
C LEU A 9 -23.02 -20.50 6.63
N TYR A 10 -22.83 -21.39 7.60
CA TYR A 10 -21.95 -21.11 8.75
C TYR A 10 -20.49 -20.91 8.31
N TRP A 11 -20.04 -21.66 7.31
CA TRP A 11 -18.70 -21.49 6.75
C TRP A 11 -18.53 -20.11 6.09
N LEU A 12 -19.54 -19.67 5.32
CA LEU A 12 -19.56 -18.33 4.71
C LEU A 12 -19.52 -17.20 5.76
N LEU A 13 -20.29 -17.33 6.84
CA LEU A 13 -20.30 -16.34 7.94
C LEU A 13 -18.98 -16.32 8.71
N GLY A 14 -18.41 -17.50 8.97
CA GLY A 14 -17.09 -17.62 9.59
C GLY A 14 -16.03 -16.93 8.74
N SER A 15 -16.01 -17.18 7.43
CA SER A 15 -15.08 -16.50 6.52
C SER A 15 -15.29 -15.00 6.44
N SER A 16 -16.54 -14.51 6.44
CA SER A 16 -16.79 -13.06 6.40
C SER A 16 -16.38 -12.38 7.70
N MET A 17 -16.52 -13.05 8.85
CA MET A 17 -16.12 -12.54 10.15
C MET A 17 -14.59 -12.48 10.28
N ILE A 18 -13.88 -13.48 9.76
CA ILE A 18 -12.41 -13.47 9.69
C ILE A 18 -11.92 -12.35 8.76
N LEU A 19 -12.52 -12.20 7.57
CA LEU A 19 -12.19 -11.11 6.65
C LEU A 19 -12.45 -9.74 7.28
N TRP A 20 -13.55 -9.59 8.02
CA TRP A 20 -13.84 -8.36 8.75
C TRP A 20 -12.81 -8.09 9.86
N LEU A 21 -12.46 -9.10 10.66
CA LEU A 21 -11.43 -8.98 11.70
C LEU A 21 -10.07 -8.58 11.11
N ALA A 22 -9.66 -9.19 10.01
CA ALA A 22 -8.44 -8.83 9.30
C ALA A 22 -8.50 -7.38 8.80
N HIS A 23 -9.62 -6.99 8.16
CA HIS A 23 -9.80 -5.62 7.66
C HIS A 23 -9.88 -4.57 8.79
N PHE A 24 -10.49 -4.92 9.93
CA PHE A 24 -10.59 -4.05 11.10
C PHE A 24 -9.20 -3.86 11.72
N LEU A 25 -8.45 -4.94 11.93
CA LEU A 25 -7.08 -4.88 12.46
C LEU A 25 -6.13 -4.11 11.55
N LEU A 26 -6.27 -4.26 10.23
CA LEU A 26 -5.53 -3.45 9.26
C LEU A 26 -5.96 -1.97 9.31
N GLY A 27 -7.25 -1.69 9.52
CA GLY A 27 -7.81 -0.32 9.56
C GLY A 27 -7.61 0.43 10.88
N THR A 28 -7.30 -0.25 11.99
CA THR A 28 -7.20 0.38 13.32
C THR A 28 -6.03 1.34 13.48
N GLY A 29 -5.01 1.27 12.61
CA GLY A 29 -3.83 2.13 12.67
C GLY A 29 -4.01 3.55 12.12
N PHE A 30 -5.17 3.90 11.54
CA PHE A 30 -5.31 5.13 10.75
C PHE A 30 -6.16 6.20 11.46
N GLU A 31 -5.55 7.34 11.77
CA GLU A 31 -6.19 8.56 12.32
C GLU A 31 -6.57 9.60 11.24
N THR A 32 -6.37 9.27 9.96
CA THR A 32 -6.69 10.15 8.82
C THR A 32 -8.19 10.14 8.49
N GLU A 33 -8.68 11.16 7.76
CA GLU A 33 -10.08 11.21 7.29
C GLU A 33 -10.47 9.95 6.49
N ILE A 34 -9.57 9.43 5.66
CA ILE A 34 -9.76 8.18 4.90
C ILE A 34 -9.86 6.97 5.85
N GLY A 35 -9.07 6.94 6.92
CA GLY A 35 -9.16 5.93 7.97
C GLY A 35 -10.53 5.89 8.66
N ILE A 36 -11.15 7.05 8.87
CA ILE A 36 -12.52 7.16 9.42
C ILE A 36 -13.53 6.53 8.45
N TRP A 37 -13.43 6.84 7.15
CA TRP A 37 -14.30 6.24 6.12
C TRP A 37 -14.13 4.73 6.02
N LEU A 38 -12.90 4.21 6.06
CA LEU A 38 -12.61 2.78 6.07
C LEU A 38 -13.24 2.09 7.30
N LYS A 39 -13.11 2.68 8.49
CA LYS A 39 -13.74 2.19 9.71
C LYS A 39 -15.26 2.17 9.57
N ALA A 40 -15.88 3.26 9.12
CA ALA A 40 -17.31 3.35 8.91
C ALA A 40 -17.84 2.30 7.92
N MET A 41 -17.15 2.11 6.78
CA MET A 41 -17.51 1.10 5.78
C MET A 41 -17.38 -0.32 6.33
N SER A 42 -16.35 -0.61 7.13
CA SER A 42 -16.20 -1.90 7.78
C SER A 42 -17.35 -2.22 8.74
N TYR A 43 -17.84 -1.23 9.49
CA TYR A 43 -19.00 -1.40 10.37
C TYR A 43 -20.29 -1.60 9.57
N LEU A 44 -20.50 -0.84 8.50
CA LEU A 44 -21.66 -1.00 7.62
C LEU A 44 -21.69 -2.39 6.97
N PHE A 45 -20.54 -2.91 6.54
CA PHE A 45 -20.43 -4.26 6.01
C PHE A 45 -20.78 -5.33 7.07
N LEU A 46 -20.34 -5.15 8.32
CA LEU A 46 -20.71 -6.08 9.39
C LEU A 46 -22.21 -6.04 9.67
N ILE A 47 -22.80 -4.85 9.80
CA ILE A 47 -24.25 -4.70 10.00
C ILE A 47 -25.02 -5.32 8.82
N GLY A 48 -24.56 -5.09 7.59
CA GLY A 48 -25.17 -5.63 6.38
C GLY A 48 -25.10 -7.15 6.28
N THR A 49 -23.97 -7.77 6.67
CA THR A 49 -23.81 -9.23 6.66
C THR A 49 -24.68 -9.90 7.72
N TRP A 50 -24.73 -9.37 8.94
CA TRP A 50 -25.63 -9.84 10.00
C TRP A 50 -27.10 -9.62 9.63
N GLY A 51 -27.45 -8.47 9.06
CA GLY A 51 -28.80 -8.18 8.55
C GLY A 51 -29.23 -9.15 7.46
N SER A 52 -28.35 -9.45 6.51
CA SER A 52 -28.59 -10.46 5.46
C SER A 52 -28.87 -11.83 6.04
N PHE A 53 -28.12 -12.23 7.06
CA PHE A 53 -28.30 -13.51 7.74
C PHE A 53 -29.64 -13.60 8.47
N ILE A 54 -30.03 -12.54 9.18
CA ILE A 54 -31.34 -12.46 9.87
C ILE A 54 -32.48 -12.55 8.86
N ILE A 55 -32.42 -11.81 7.75
CA ILE A 55 -33.44 -11.85 6.68
C ILE A 55 -33.55 -13.25 6.09
N PHE A 56 -32.42 -13.91 5.82
CA PHE A 56 -32.37 -15.27 5.30
C PHE A 56 -33.02 -16.29 6.25
N ARG A 57 -32.77 -16.16 7.56
CA ARG A 57 -33.26 -17.11 8.58
C ARG A 57 -34.71 -16.88 8.96
N LEU A 58 -35.13 -15.64 9.16
CA LEU A 58 -36.43 -15.30 9.74
C LEU A 58 -37.51 -15.05 8.69
N LYS A 59 -37.23 -14.26 7.66
CA LYS A 59 -38.25 -13.84 6.69
C LYS A 59 -38.36 -14.75 5.47
N LYS A 60 -37.39 -15.65 5.23
CA LYS A 60 -37.30 -16.52 4.03
C LYS A 60 -37.50 -15.77 2.69
N ASN A 61 -37.39 -14.45 2.68
CA ASN A 61 -37.59 -13.63 1.49
C ASN A 61 -36.31 -13.68 0.64
N ARG A 62 -36.33 -14.48 -0.42
CA ARG A 62 -35.17 -14.69 -1.31
C ARG A 62 -34.78 -13.43 -2.08
N LEU A 63 -35.74 -12.57 -2.42
CA LEU A 63 -35.45 -11.33 -3.14
C LEU A 63 -34.69 -10.36 -2.22
N ALA A 64 -35.18 -10.14 -1.01
CA ALA A 64 -34.53 -9.30 -0.01
C ALA A 64 -33.10 -9.79 0.29
N TYR A 65 -32.92 -11.10 0.51
CA TYR A 65 -31.59 -11.69 0.72
C TYR A 65 -30.62 -11.42 -0.43
N ARG A 66 -31.07 -11.55 -1.69
CA ARG A 66 -30.22 -11.28 -2.87
C ARG A 66 -29.82 -9.81 -2.96
N ILE A 67 -30.76 -8.89 -2.72
CA ILE A 67 -30.47 -7.44 -2.73
C ILE A 67 -29.47 -7.09 -1.63
N THR A 68 -29.66 -7.58 -0.40
CA THR A 68 -28.73 -7.31 0.70
C THR A 68 -27.35 -7.93 0.45
N LEU A 69 -27.27 -9.12 -0.18
CA LEU A 69 -26.01 -9.74 -0.58
C LEU A 69 -25.24 -8.89 -1.60
N LEU A 70 -25.93 -8.37 -2.63
CA LEU A 70 -25.33 -7.51 -3.65
C LEU A 70 -24.81 -6.19 -3.05
N LEU A 71 -25.60 -5.54 -2.19
CA LEU A 71 -25.19 -4.33 -1.49
C LEU A 71 -23.94 -4.55 -0.62
N ASN A 72 -23.89 -5.66 0.13
CA ASN A 72 -22.70 -6.01 0.90
C ASN A 72 -21.48 -6.29 0.02
N SER A 73 -21.68 -6.96 -1.12
CA SER A 73 -20.60 -7.26 -2.06
C SER A 73 -20.03 -5.97 -2.64
N PHE A 74 -20.88 -5.01 -3.00
CA PHE A 74 -20.48 -3.68 -3.46
C PHE A 74 -19.68 -2.94 -2.36
N LEU A 75 -20.19 -2.88 -1.13
CA LEU A 75 -19.49 -2.26 0.01
C LEU A 75 -18.11 -2.87 0.25
N LEU A 76 -17.98 -4.19 0.15
CA LEU A 76 -16.70 -4.88 0.33
C LEU A 76 -15.69 -4.47 -0.76
N VAL A 77 -16.11 -4.48 -2.03
CA VAL A 77 -15.25 -4.10 -3.16
C VAL A 77 -14.83 -2.63 -3.02
N SER A 78 -15.76 -1.73 -2.71
CA SER A 78 -15.46 -0.32 -2.49
C SER A 78 -14.46 -0.11 -1.35
N SER A 79 -14.58 -0.87 -0.26
CA SER A 79 -13.66 -0.78 0.88
C SER A 79 -12.24 -1.24 0.51
N ILE A 80 -12.12 -2.33 -0.24
CA ILE A 80 -10.83 -2.84 -0.74
C ILE A 80 -10.18 -1.81 -1.67
N LEU A 81 -10.95 -1.21 -2.59
CA LEU A 81 -10.45 -0.17 -3.49
C LEU A 81 -9.95 1.05 -2.71
N LEU A 82 -10.72 1.51 -1.71
CA LEU A 82 -10.33 2.64 -0.87
C LEU A 82 -9.03 2.35 -0.10
N LEU A 83 -8.87 1.13 0.40
CA LEU A 83 -7.65 0.70 1.10
C LEU A 83 -6.44 0.69 0.15
N SER A 84 -6.61 0.19 -1.08
CA SER A 84 -5.54 0.18 -2.08
C SER A 84 -5.12 1.60 -2.51
N LEU A 85 -6.10 2.50 -2.72
CA LEU A 85 -5.83 3.90 -3.03
C LEU A 85 -5.11 4.60 -1.88
N TRP A 86 -5.50 4.32 -0.64
CA TRP A 86 -4.84 4.89 0.53
C TRP A 86 -3.40 4.39 0.66
N GLY A 87 -3.14 3.10 0.46
CA GLY A 87 -1.78 2.55 0.48
C GLY A 87 -0.86 3.23 -0.53
N LEU A 88 -1.35 3.49 -1.75
CA LEU A 88 -0.61 4.23 -2.78
C LEU A 88 -0.36 5.69 -2.38
N ILE A 89 -1.34 6.36 -1.76
CA ILE A 89 -1.19 7.75 -1.30
C ILE A 89 -0.17 7.83 -0.15
N GLU A 90 -0.22 6.89 0.78
CA GLU A 90 0.69 6.86 1.93
C GLU A 90 2.13 6.59 1.48
N GLU A 91 2.33 5.62 0.59
CA GLU A 91 3.64 5.36 -0.02
C GLU A 91 4.18 6.62 -0.71
N HIS A 92 3.36 7.28 -1.53
CA HIS A 92 3.76 8.52 -2.20
C HIS A 92 4.05 9.67 -1.21
N ASN A 93 3.28 9.79 -0.13
CA ASN A 93 3.52 10.81 0.90
C ASN A 93 4.80 10.54 1.69
N SER A 94 5.08 9.27 2.00
CA SER A 94 6.31 8.88 2.68
C SER A 94 7.54 9.22 1.84
N GLN A 95 7.52 8.85 0.55
CA GLN A 95 8.57 9.21 -0.40
C GLN A 95 8.75 10.73 -0.49
N ARG A 96 7.64 11.47 -0.63
CA ARG A 96 7.66 12.93 -0.67
C ARG A 96 8.29 13.53 0.58
N SER A 97 7.92 13.04 1.77
CA SER A 97 8.46 13.55 3.03
C SER A 97 9.97 13.33 3.18
N GLU A 98 10.50 12.26 2.58
CA GLU A 98 11.94 12.01 2.56
C GLU A 98 12.66 12.85 1.51
N ILE A 99 12.08 13.02 0.33
CA ILE A 99 12.60 13.93 -0.69
C ILE A 99 12.67 15.37 -0.13
N GLU A 100 11.67 15.80 0.63
CA GLU A 100 11.65 17.12 1.29
C GLU A 100 12.80 17.30 2.30
N LYS A 101 13.32 16.21 2.90
CA LYS A 101 14.53 16.29 3.74
C LYS A 101 15.77 16.61 2.92
N ILE A 102 15.82 16.22 1.64
CA ILE A 102 16.93 16.43 0.70
C ILE A 102 16.70 17.70 -0.12
N SER A 103 16.48 18.83 0.57
CA SER A 103 16.18 20.13 -0.06
C SER A 103 17.42 20.89 -0.60
N SER A 104 18.62 20.41 -0.29
CA SER A 104 19.89 20.95 -0.79
C SER A 104 20.97 19.85 -0.82
N CYS A 105 22.06 20.03 -1.56
CA CYS A 105 23.23 19.14 -1.49
C CYS A 105 23.79 18.96 -0.07
N GLU A 106 23.83 20.04 0.73
CA GLU A 106 24.29 19.93 2.12
C GLU A 106 23.36 19.02 2.95
N MET A 107 22.05 19.13 2.71
CA MET A 107 21.06 18.25 3.32
C MET A 107 21.15 16.83 2.76
N ALA A 108 21.46 16.65 1.47
CA ALA A 108 21.74 15.36 0.85
C ALA A 108 22.92 14.66 1.55
N GLU A 109 24.01 15.38 1.81
CA GLU A 109 25.16 14.83 2.55
C GLU A 109 24.81 14.43 3.98
N LYS A 110 24.00 15.24 4.67
CA LYS A 110 23.52 14.92 6.02
C LYS A 110 22.64 13.68 6.00
N GLN A 111 21.69 13.61 5.07
CA GLN A 111 20.78 12.48 4.93
C GLN A 111 21.55 11.22 4.54
N PHE A 112 22.49 11.30 3.60
CA PHE A 112 23.36 10.18 3.23
C PHE A 112 24.10 9.59 4.44
N LYS A 113 24.65 10.43 5.33
CA LYS A 113 25.32 9.95 6.55
C LYS A 113 24.36 9.27 7.53
N ILE A 114 23.11 9.77 7.61
CA ILE A 114 22.07 9.18 8.45
C ILE A 114 21.68 7.80 7.91
N ASP A 115 21.36 7.73 6.62
CA ASP A 115 20.94 6.50 5.95
C ASP A 115 22.07 5.45 5.95
N LEU A 116 23.32 5.88 5.71
CA LEU A 116 24.49 5.01 5.81
C LEU A 116 24.67 4.41 7.21
N LYS A 117 24.36 5.16 8.26
CA LYS A 117 24.45 4.66 9.63
C LYS A 117 23.33 3.67 9.96
N ASN A 118 22.17 3.84 9.34
CA ASN A 118 20.99 3.01 9.55
C ASN A 118 20.93 1.78 8.61
N ASP A 119 21.86 1.67 7.65
CA ASP A 119 21.84 0.66 6.59
C ASP A 119 20.63 0.80 5.64
N ASP A 120 20.12 2.03 5.48
CA ASP A 120 18.91 2.36 4.70
C ASP A 120 19.26 3.23 3.46
N LEU A 121 20.32 2.87 2.74
CA LEU A 121 20.77 3.64 1.57
C LEU A 121 19.77 3.57 0.42
N LYS A 122 19.48 4.73 -0.17
CA LYS A 122 18.52 4.88 -1.27
C LYS A 122 19.20 5.19 -2.59
N TYR A 123 18.47 5.02 -3.69
CA TYR A 123 18.92 5.47 -5.01
C TYR A 123 17.75 5.97 -5.84
N PHE A 124 17.87 7.20 -6.35
CA PHE A 124 16.80 7.87 -7.10
C PHE A 124 17.03 7.70 -8.60
N THR A 125 16.10 7.08 -9.33
CA THR A 125 16.16 6.99 -10.80
C THR A 125 15.23 8.01 -11.43
N PHE A 126 15.59 8.49 -12.62
CA PHE A 126 14.84 9.52 -13.36
C PHE A 126 14.54 9.03 -14.78
N GLY A 127 13.53 9.60 -15.42
CA GLY A 127 13.16 9.28 -16.80
C GLY A 127 11.67 9.09 -17.01
N ILE A 128 11.28 8.78 -18.25
CA ILE A 128 9.88 8.61 -18.65
C ILE A 128 9.27 7.35 -18.03
N ALA A 129 10.08 6.32 -17.84
CA ALA A 129 9.70 5.06 -17.23
C ALA A 129 10.86 4.52 -16.40
N ALA A 130 10.54 3.73 -15.38
CA ALA A 130 11.54 3.01 -14.60
C ALA A 130 12.17 1.90 -15.47
N ASP A 131 13.50 1.81 -15.50
CA ASP A 131 14.18 0.62 -16.01
C ASP A 131 14.09 -0.48 -14.93
N GLU A 132 13.24 -1.47 -15.17
CA GLU A 132 13.06 -2.61 -14.25
C GLU A 132 14.35 -3.39 -14.04
N MET A 133 15.18 -3.52 -15.08
CA MET A 133 16.44 -4.26 -15.00
C MET A 133 17.46 -3.49 -14.15
N GLU A 134 17.52 -2.18 -14.30
CA GLU A 134 18.34 -1.31 -13.44
C GLU A 134 17.89 -1.39 -11.99
N THR A 135 16.58 -1.29 -11.75
CA THR A 135 15.98 -1.36 -10.42
C THR A 135 16.30 -2.67 -9.73
N ILE A 136 16.16 -3.80 -10.44
CA ILE A 136 16.51 -5.13 -9.93
C ILE A 136 18.01 -5.22 -9.65
N TYR A 137 18.86 -4.71 -10.55
CA TYR A 137 20.31 -4.75 -10.36
C TYR A 137 20.74 -3.97 -9.13
N LEU A 138 20.27 -2.73 -8.94
CA LEU A 138 20.61 -1.90 -7.79
C LEU A 138 20.16 -2.53 -6.47
N ARG A 139 18.94 -3.06 -6.41
CA ARG A 139 18.41 -3.78 -5.24
C ARG A 139 19.22 -5.03 -4.94
N THR A 140 19.48 -5.87 -5.92
CA THR A 140 20.11 -7.18 -5.69
C THR A 140 21.62 -7.12 -5.49
N ARG A 141 22.30 -6.18 -6.15
CA ARG A 141 23.77 -6.07 -6.09
C ARG A 141 24.26 -5.24 -4.92
N TYR A 142 23.52 -4.19 -4.58
CA TYR A 142 23.95 -3.16 -3.64
C TYR A 142 23.00 -2.99 -2.44
N ASP A 143 21.92 -3.77 -2.38
CA ASP A 143 20.89 -3.70 -1.33
C ASP A 143 20.28 -2.30 -1.16
N LEU A 144 20.07 -1.61 -2.28
CA LEU A 144 19.55 -0.25 -2.30
C LEU A 144 18.04 -0.20 -2.41
N GLU A 145 17.43 0.71 -1.67
CA GLU A 145 16.04 1.11 -1.90
C GLU A 145 15.97 2.04 -3.12
N VAL A 146 15.37 1.57 -4.20
CA VAL A 146 15.31 2.32 -5.48
C VAL A 146 13.97 3.00 -5.65
N TRP A 147 13.99 4.32 -5.81
CA TRP A 147 12.81 5.17 -6.01
C TRP A 147 12.84 5.81 -7.40
N HIS A 148 11.76 5.63 -8.15
CA HIS A 148 11.63 6.24 -9.47
C HIS A 148 10.92 7.59 -9.37
N MET A 149 11.66 8.66 -9.69
CA MET A 149 11.21 10.04 -9.61
C MET A 149 10.49 10.52 -10.87
N GLY A 150 10.42 9.67 -11.91
CA GLY A 150 9.90 10.07 -13.21
C GLY A 150 10.75 11.18 -13.84
N CYS A 151 10.11 12.10 -14.56
CA CYS A 151 10.77 13.25 -15.18
C CYS A 151 11.09 14.39 -14.20
N LEU A 152 10.89 14.20 -12.88
CA LEU A 152 11.18 15.20 -11.87
C LEU A 152 12.66 15.15 -11.50
N PHE A 153 13.49 15.78 -12.34
CA PHE A 153 14.92 15.94 -12.07
C PHE A 153 15.13 16.93 -10.92
N ASP A 154 15.72 16.44 -9.83
CA ASP A 154 16.13 17.25 -8.68
C ASP A 154 17.64 17.12 -8.47
N SER A 155 18.35 18.24 -8.57
CA SER A 155 19.82 18.26 -8.43
C SER A 155 20.29 17.80 -7.05
N ASN A 156 19.46 17.90 -6.01
CA ASN A 156 19.81 17.47 -4.66
C ASN A 156 19.76 15.94 -4.53
N LEU A 157 18.81 15.29 -5.19
CA LEU A 157 18.73 13.83 -5.26
C LEU A 157 19.87 13.24 -6.09
N ILE A 158 20.30 13.95 -7.14
CA ILE A 158 21.51 13.60 -7.90
C ILE A 158 22.75 13.67 -6.99
N CYS A 159 22.85 14.72 -6.18
CA CYS A 159 23.91 14.90 -5.19
C CYS A 159 23.97 13.74 -4.19
N TYR A 160 22.81 13.28 -3.71
CA TYR A 160 22.70 12.10 -2.86
C TYR A 160 23.20 10.84 -3.59
N ASN A 161 22.72 10.59 -4.81
CA ASN A 161 23.14 9.44 -5.62
C ASN A 161 24.66 9.41 -5.86
N ASP A 162 25.30 10.57 -6.07
CA ASP A 162 26.75 10.66 -6.23
C ASP A 162 27.51 10.15 -4.99
N LEU A 163 27.02 10.48 -3.80
CA LEU A 163 27.59 10.00 -2.53
C LEU A 163 27.44 8.48 -2.40
N VAL A 164 26.25 7.96 -2.73
CA VAL A 164 25.95 6.53 -2.72
C VAL A 164 26.86 5.78 -3.71
N ARG A 165 26.95 6.26 -4.96
CA ARG A 165 27.83 5.69 -6.00
C ARG A 165 29.27 5.62 -5.53
N LYS A 166 29.77 6.73 -4.97
CA LYS A 166 31.15 6.83 -4.46
C LYS A 166 31.40 5.88 -3.29
N HIS A 167 30.44 5.75 -2.38
CA HIS A 167 30.54 4.86 -1.23
C HIS A 167 30.57 3.38 -1.64
N LEU A 168 29.66 2.99 -2.52
CA LEU A 168 29.51 1.61 -2.99
C LEU A 168 30.45 1.25 -4.14
N LYS A 169 31.26 2.21 -4.61
CA LYS A 169 32.20 2.05 -5.73
C LYS A 169 31.51 1.50 -6.98
N MET A 170 30.36 2.07 -7.32
CA MET A 170 29.65 1.69 -8.54
C MET A 170 30.47 2.09 -9.77
N ASN A 171 30.59 1.18 -10.74
CA ASN A 171 31.33 1.42 -11.97
C ASN A 171 30.57 2.41 -12.89
N GLU A 172 31.32 3.19 -13.68
CA GLU A 172 30.79 4.18 -14.65
C GLU A 172 29.86 3.59 -15.72
N GLU A 173 29.93 2.28 -16.02
CA GLU A 173 28.97 1.61 -16.92
C GLU A 173 27.51 1.69 -16.42
N THR A 174 27.31 1.87 -15.12
CA THR A 174 25.98 2.13 -14.53
C THR A 174 25.53 3.58 -14.78
N SER A 175 26.47 4.49 -15.03
CA SER A 175 26.23 5.93 -15.25
C SER A 175 25.83 6.25 -16.70
N THR A 176 26.27 5.47 -17.68
CA THR A 176 26.04 5.76 -19.11
C THR A 176 24.63 5.40 -19.60
N ARG A 177 23.81 4.72 -18.78
CA ARG A 177 22.37 4.52 -19.04
C ARG A 177 21.49 5.64 -18.49
N LEU A 178 22.08 6.60 -17.76
CA LEU A 178 21.39 7.65 -17.03
C LEU A 178 21.47 9.04 -17.70
N GLU A 179 22.08 9.13 -18.89
CA GLU A 179 22.08 10.32 -19.76
C GLU A 179 21.15 10.17 -20.97
#